data_AF-A0A7C3TBN3-F1
#
_entry.id   AF-A0A7C3TBN3-F1
#
_cell.length_a   1.000
_cell.length_b   1.000
_cell.length_c   1.000
_cell.angle_alpha   90.00
_cell.angle_beta   90.00
_cell.angle_gamma   90.00
#
_symmetry.space_group_name_H-M   'P 1'
#
loop_
_entity.id
_entity.type
_entity.pdbx_description
1 polymer ?
#
loop_
_entity_poly.entity_id
_entity_poly.type
_entity_poly.pdbx_seq_one_letter_code
_entity_poly.pdbx_strand_id
1 'polypeptide(L)'
;MRLEKAPLFVAMLSTIFLAPIFSSTLSQSSQSETRLVVVVTGLPEGKQVKIYVNGSEIGTASITSPLVLTFPIGSTITLTADIYLEGSWGYRYELIGVRKGNAPPETQPSIKMDSDLIVLVCEYESYHILLSPLLIPLYALLILIGIWSIVRWLSSLMQPLQKESPQTVGVSQNLRRFAVTMKRR
;
A
#
# COMPACT_ATOMS: atom_id res chain seq x y z
N MET A 1 64.77 57.27 22.39
CA MET A 1 65.27 56.41 21.30
C MET A 1 65.24 54.98 21.80
N ARG A 2 64.39 54.15 21.19
CA ARG A 2 63.93 52.86 21.68
C ARG A 2 64.67 51.78 20.88
N LEU A 3 65.48 50.96 21.56
CA LEU A 3 66.23 49.86 20.95
C LEU A 3 65.31 48.67 20.65
N GLU A 4 65.68 48.01 19.55
CA GLU A 4 65.09 46.83 18.92
C GLU A 4 64.92 45.63 19.87
N LYS A 5 63.86 44.85 19.62
CA LYS A 5 63.82 43.41 19.90
C LYS A 5 63.15 42.69 18.74
N ALA A 6 63.87 41.67 18.25
CA ALA A 6 63.60 40.86 17.08
C ALA A 6 62.29 40.06 17.14
N PRO A 7 61.72 39.67 15.98
CA PRO A 7 60.55 38.80 15.92
C PRO A 7 60.93 37.31 16.07
N LEU A 8 60.17 36.61 16.91
CA LEU A 8 60.21 35.16 17.08
C LEU A 8 59.39 34.47 15.97
N PHE A 9 60.11 33.65 15.20
CA PHE A 9 59.73 32.36 14.61
C PHE A 9 58.37 31.78 15.07
N VAL A 10 57.43 31.55 14.13
CA VAL A 10 56.68 30.29 13.93
C VAL A 10 56.09 30.33 12.52
N ALA A 11 56.71 29.65 11.54
CA ALA A 11 56.04 29.28 10.30
C ALA A 11 55.88 27.75 10.32
N MET A 12 54.64 27.30 10.50
CA MET A 12 54.29 25.89 10.58
C MET A 12 54.47 25.17 9.24
N LEU A 13 54.88 23.91 9.39
CA LEU A 13 55.17 22.94 8.37
C LEU A 13 54.02 22.70 7.38
N SER A 14 54.45 22.66 6.12
CA SER A 14 54.00 21.79 5.03
C SER A 14 53.16 20.57 5.41
N THR A 15 51.99 20.44 4.78
CA THR A 15 51.49 19.13 4.33
C THR A 15 50.77 19.34 3.00
N ILE A 16 51.53 19.28 1.91
CA ILE A 16 50.96 19.16 0.56
C ILE A 16 50.49 17.71 0.45
N PHE A 17 49.18 17.51 0.48
CA PHE A 17 48.56 16.25 0.06
C PHE A 17 48.83 16.09 -1.44
N LEU A 18 49.81 15.27 -1.81
CA LEU A 18 49.87 14.69 -3.14
C LEU A 18 48.71 13.69 -3.23
N ALA A 19 47.60 14.10 -3.82
CA ALA A 19 46.63 13.15 -4.34
C ALA A 19 47.31 12.37 -5.49
N PRO A 20 47.20 11.03 -5.54
CA PRO A 20 47.65 10.27 -6.69
C PRO A 20 46.79 10.69 -7.90
N ILE A 21 47.43 11.34 -8.89
CA ILE A 21 46.85 11.54 -10.21
C ILE A 21 46.84 10.17 -10.89
N PHE A 22 45.73 9.43 -10.74
CA PHE A 22 45.43 8.32 -11.63
C PHE A 22 45.12 8.90 -13.02
N SER A 23 46.14 8.95 -13.87
CA SER A 23 45.93 9.04 -15.32
C SER A 23 45.53 7.64 -15.80
N SER A 24 44.22 7.35 -15.81
CA SER A 24 43.69 6.27 -16.62
C SER A 24 43.36 6.83 -18.00
N THR A 25 44.33 6.74 -18.91
CA THR A 25 44.04 6.67 -20.35
C THR A 25 43.31 5.35 -20.60
N LEU A 26 41.99 5.33 -20.40
CA LEU A 26 41.15 4.23 -20.84
C LEU A 26 41.00 4.34 -22.35
N SER A 27 41.65 3.41 -23.06
CA SER A 27 41.24 3.01 -24.39
C SER A 27 39.74 2.79 -24.39
N GLN A 28 38.98 3.60 -25.12
CA GLN A 28 37.61 3.28 -25.48
C GLN A 28 37.66 2.06 -26.41
N SER A 29 37.77 0.86 -25.83
CA SER A 29 37.10 -0.28 -26.44
C SER A 29 35.63 0.08 -26.37
N SER A 30 35.02 0.41 -27.51
CA SER A 30 33.58 0.51 -27.66
C SER A 30 33.00 -0.88 -27.37
N GLN A 31 32.89 -1.23 -26.10
CA GLN A 31 32.10 -2.37 -25.69
C GLN A 31 30.66 -1.97 -25.98
N SER A 32 29.98 -2.79 -26.77
CA SER A 32 28.58 -2.57 -27.09
C SER A 32 27.78 -2.71 -25.79
N GLU A 33 26.99 -1.68 -25.48
CA GLU A 33 26.20 -1.59 -24.26
C GLU A 33 24.72 -1.80 -24.59
N THR A 34 24.03 -2.59 -23.78
CA THR A 34 22.58 -2.73 -23.76
C THR A 34 21.99 -1.80 -22.72
N ARG A 35 20.93 -1.07 -23.10
CA ARG A 35 20.09 -0.34 -22.16
C ARG A 35 18.92 -1.20 -21.71
N LEU A 36 18.75 -1.31 -20.40
CA LEU A 36 17.62 -1.98 -19.77
C LEU A 36 16.68 -0.92 -19.20
N VAL A 37 15.43 -0.91 -19.64
CA VAL A 37 14.39 -0.03 -19.12
C VAL A 37 13.41 -0.86 -18.32
N VAL A 38 13.29 -0.55 -17.03
CA VAL A 38 12.36 -1.19 -16.11
C VAL A 38 11.16 -0.27 -15.92
N VAL A 39 10.00 -0.74 -16.36
CA VAL A 39 8.72 -0.06 -16.26
C VAL A 39 7.88 -0.76 -15.20
N VAL A 40 7.13 0.01 -14.41
CA VAL A 40 6.26 -0.52 -13.36
C VAL A 40 4.81 -0.25 -13.73
N THR A 41 3.94 -1.23 -13.49
CA THR A 41 2.50 -1.13 -13.78
C THR A 41 1.69 -1.71 -12.62
N GLY A 42 0.42 -1.30 -12.49
CA GLY A 42 -0.49 -1.83 -11.45
C GLY A 42 -0.32 -1.24 -10.05
N LEU A 43 0.45 -0.16 -9.92
CA LEU A 43 0.59 0.62 -8.70
C LEU A 43 -0.19 1.94 -8.78
N PRO A 44 -0.43 2.63 -7.64
CA PRO A 44 -0.93 3.99 -7.66
C PRO A 44 0.22 4.99 -7.85
N GLU A 45 -0.13 6.20 -8.29
CA GLU A 45 0.83 7.30 -8.40
C GLU A 45 1.50 7.61 -7.05
N GLY A 46 2.77 8.00 -7.10
CA GLY A 46 3.57 8.34 -5.91
C GLY A 46 4.14 7.14 -5.15
N LYS A 47 3.78 5.90 -5.51
CA LYS A 47 4.46 4.70 -4.99
C LYS A 47 5.67 4.35 -5.84
N GLN A 48 6.74 3.95 -5.16
CA GLN A 48 7.98 3.50 -5.77
C GLN A 48 8.27 2.07 -5.32
N VAL A 49 8.98 1.33 -6.16
CA VAL A 49 9.42 -0.04 -5.89
C VAL A 49 10.92 -0.11 -5.99
N LYS A 50 11.54 -0.91 -5.11
CA LYS A 50 12.96 -1.22 -5.22
C LYS A 50 13.17 -2.27 -6.29
N ILE A 51 14.18 -2.04 -7.11
CA ILE A 51 14.61 -2.95 -8.16
C ILE A 51 15.93 -3.60 -7.75
N TYR A 52 15.94 -4.92 -7.82
CA TYR A 52 17.07 -5.76 -7.48
C TYR A 52 17.63 -6.41 -8.74
N VAL A 53 18.94 -6.31 -8.94
CA VAL A 53 19.65 -7.01 -10.02
C VAL A 53 20.65 -7.95 -9.38
N ASN A 54 20.60 -9.23 -9.74
CA ASN A 54 21.43 -10.28 -9.15
C ASN A 54 21.37 -10.30 -7.61
N GLY A 55 20.21 -9.96 -7.04
CA GLY A 55 19.98 -9.89 -5.59
C GLY A 55 20.44 -8.60 -4.90
N SER A 56 21.05 -7.64 -5.61
CA SER A 56 21.45 -6.34 -5.05
C SER A 56 20.48 -5.25 -5.44
N GLU A 57 20.11 -4.37 -4.49
CA GLU A 57 19.32 -3.17 -4.77
C GLU A 57 20.15 -2.21 -5.66
N ILE A 58 19.59 -1.82 -6.80
CA ILE A 58 20.25 -0.89 -7.73
C ILE A 58 19.58 0.48 -7.73
N GLY A 59 18.27 0.53 -7.50
CA GLY A 59 17.51 1.78 -7.48
C GLY A 59 16.03 1.56 -7.33
N THR A 60 15.27 2.64 -7.50
CA THR A 60 13.81 2.62 -7.43
C THR A 60 13.17 2.94 -8.79
N ALA A 61 11.99 2.39 -9.02
CA ALA A 61 11.17 2.67 -10.19
C ALA A 61 9.72 2.99 -9.76
N SER A 62 9.01 3.76 -10.58
CA SER A 62 7.58 4.00 -10.42
C SER A 62 6.90 4.03 -11.79
N ILE A 63 5.58 4.18 -11.80
CA ILE A 63 4.80 4.33 -13.05
C ILE A 63 5.22 5.57 -13.83
N THR A 64 5.54 6.66 -13.13
CA THR A 64 5.92 7.94 -13.75
C THR A 64 7.42 8.08 -13.97
N SER A 65 8.23 7.27 -13.29
CA SER A 65 9.69 7.32 -13.32
C SER A 65 10.26 5.91 -13.54
N PRO A 66 10.38 5.45 -14.79
CA PRO A 66 11.01 4.17 -15.09
C PRO A 66 12.50 4.21 -14.75
N LEU A 67 13.06 3.06 -14.37
CA LEU A 67 14.48 2.93 -14.07
C LEU A 67 15.23 2.50 -15.34
N VAL A 68 16.29 3.22 -15.70
CA VAL A 68 17.13 2.91 -16.85
C VAL A 68 18.51 2.50 -16.37
N LEU A 69 18.95 1.31 -16.79
CA LEU A 69 20.24 0.71 -16.45
C LEU A 69 21.02 0.39 -17.72
N THR A 70 22.34 0.29 -17.61
CA THR A 70 23.21 -0.05 -18.73
C THR A 70 24.07 -1.25 -18.37
N PHE A 71 24.11 -2.23 -19.26
CA PHE A 71 24.88 -3.47 -19.09
C PHE A 71 25.68 -3.79 -20.35
N PRO A 72 26.81 -4.50 -20.24
CA PRO A 72 27.52 -4.99 -21.42
C PRO A 72 26.67 -6.01 -22.21
N ILE A 73 26.71 -5.95 -23.54
CA ILE A 73 26.09 -6.98 -24.40
C ILE A 73 26.67 -8.36 -24.06
N GLY A 74 25.79 -9.36 -24.07
CA GLY A 74 26.09 -10.75 -23.76
C GLY A 74 26.01 -11.11 -22.27
N SER A 75 25.90 -10.10 -21.38
CA SER A 75 25.69 -10.36 -19.96
C SER A 75 24.34 -11.03 -19.68
N THR A 76 24.27 -11.82 -18.62
CA THR A 76 23.02 -12.41 -18.12
C THR A 76 22.77 -11.87 -16.74
N ILE A 77 21.58 -11.34 -16.50
CA ILE A 77 21.18 -10.80 -15.20
C ILE A 77 19.88 -11.46 -14.73
N THR A 78 19.70 -11.53 -13.43
CA THR A 78 18.40 -11.81 -12.82
C THR A 78 17.82 -10.50 -12.29
N LEU A 79 16.55 -10.25 -12.59
CA LEU A 79 15.86 -9.05 -12.11
C LEU A 79 14.71 -9.43 -11.20
N THR A 80 14.61 -8.72 -10.08
CA THR A 80 13.56 -8.86 -9.08
C THR A 80 13.10 -7.48 -8.62
N ALA A 81 11.91 -7.41 -8.03
CA ALA A 81 11.40 -6.19 -7.40
C ALA A 81 10.77 -6.51 -6.04
N ASP A 82 10.38 -5.47 -5.30
CA ASP A 82 9.64 -5.64 -4.04
C ASP A 82 8.40 -6.50 -4.27
N ILE A 83 8.28 -7.62 -3.54
CA ILE A 83 7.18 -8.57 -3.72
C ILE A 83 5.87 -7.99 -3.18
N TYR A 84 5.93 -7.22 -2.09
CA TYR A 84 4.77 -6.65 -1.42
C TYR A 84 4.97 -5.17 -1.13
N LEU A 85 3.94 -4.38 -1.43
CA LEU A 85 3.89 -2.97 -1.11
C LEU A 85 2.60 -2.66 -0.36
N GLU A 86 2.74 -1.97 0.77
CA GLU A 86 1.59 -1.51 1.52
C GLU A 86 0.94 -0.29 0.84
N GLY A 87 -0.36 -0.44 0.56
CA GLY A 87 -1.23 0.61 0.12
C GLY A 87 -1.91 1.32 1.28
N SER A 88 -2.58 2.43 0.97
CA SER A 88 -3.48 3.08 1.92
C SER A 88 -4.83 2.35 1.96
N TRP A 89 -5.63 2.57 3.00
CA TRP A 89 -7.02 2.08 3.08
C TRP A 89 -7.19 0.56 2.99
N GLY A 90 -6.19 -0.22 3.42
CA GLY A 90 -6.27 -1.67 3.37
C GLY A 90 -6.02 -2.26 1.98
N TYR A 91 -5.50 -1.47 1.03
CA TYR A 91 -4.92 -2.00 -0.19
C TYR A 91 -3.52 -2.60 0.06
N ARG A 92 -3.23 -3.72 -0.59
CA ARG A 92 -1.91 -4.31 -0.72
C ARG A 92 -1.63 -4.49 -2.20
N TYR A 93 -0.40 -4.20 -2.63
CA TYR A 93 0.03 -4.46 -3.99
C TYR A 93 1.06 -5.59 -3.97
N GLU A 94 0.86 -6.56 -4.84
CA GLU A 94 1.67 -7.77 -4.91
C GLU A 94 2.25 -7.92 -6.31
N LEU A 95 3.54 -8.21 -6.38
CA LEU A 95 4.24 -8.44 -7.65
C LEU A 95 3.75 -9.76 -8.25
N ILE A 96 3.03 -9.67 -9.37
CA ILE A 96 2.65 -10.84 -10.17
C ILE A 96 3.91 -11.44 -10.80
N GLY A 97 4.77 -10.57 -11.31
CA GLY A 97 6.08 -10.92 -11.84
C GLY A 97 6.64 -9.84 -12.75
N VAL A 98 7.73 -10.19 -13.40
CA VAL A 98 8.48 -9.37 -14.34
C VAL A 98 8.41 -10.04 -15.70
N ARG A 99 7.98 -9.30 -16.73
CA ARG A 99 7.90 -9.80 -18.10
C ARG A 99 8.77 -9.03 -19.07
N LYS A 100 9.34 -9.73 -20.05
CA LYS A 100 10.00 -9.15 -21.23
C LYS A 100 8.99 -9.13 -22.38
N GLY A 101 8.52 -7.94 -22.75
CA GLY A 101 7.51 -7.78 -23.81
C GLY A 101 6.19 -8.50 -23.48
N ASN A 102 5.78 -9.44 -24.35
CA ASN A 102 4.53 -10.19 -24.20
C ASN A 102 4.71 -11.59 -23.55
N ALA A 103 5.89 -11.88 -23.00
CA ALA A 103 6.11 -13.11 -22.25
C ALA A 103 5.22 -13.16 -20.98
N PRO A 104 4.88 -14.36 -20.48
CA PRO A 104 4.22 -14.49 -19.18
C PRO A 104 5.11 -13.90 -18.07
N PRO A 105 4.51 -13.35 -17.00
CA PRO A 105 5.26 -12.79 -15.88
C PRO A 105 5.98 -13.89 -15.10
N GLU A 106 7.26 -13.68 -14.81
CA GLU A 106 8.07 -14.57 -13.97
C GLU A 106 8.58 -13.78 -12.76
N THR A 107 8.66 -14.40 -11.58
CA THR A 107 9.11 -13.70 -10.37
C THR A 107 10.62 -13.40 -10.37
N GLN A 108 11.42 -14.19 -11.08
CA GLN A 108 12.87 -14.00 -11.20
C GLN A 108 13.36 -14.40 -12.60
N PRO A 109 13.01 -13.62 -13.65
CA PRO A 109 13.48 -13.92 -15.00
C PRO A 109 15.01 -13.76 -15.08
N SER A 110 15.65 -14.72 -15.74
CA SER A 110 17.03 -14.60 -16.19
C SER A 110 17.04 -14.03 -17.60
N ILE A 111 17.54 -12.80 -17.75
CA ILE A 111 17.54 -12.08 -19.02
C ILE A 111 18.95 -11.99 -19.55
N LYS A 112 19.14 -12.49 -20.76
CA LYS A 112 20.35 -12.24 -21.55
C LYS A 112 20.23 -10.89 -22.25
N MET A 113 21.29 -10.07 -22.14
CA MET A 113 21.44 -8.77 -22.80
C MET A 113 21.90 -8.99 -24.24
N ASP A 114 20.96 -9.30 -25.13
CA ASP A 114 21.21 -9.68 -26.52
C ASP A 114 20.85 -8.58 -27.54
N SER A 115 20.19 -7.52 -27.10
CA SER A 115 19.77 -6.39 -27.92
C SER A 115 20.27 -5.06 -27.35
N ASP A 116 20.28 -4.01 -28.17
CA ASP A 116 20.69 -2.65 -27.72
C ASP A 116 19.75 -2.08 -26.66
N LEU A 117 18.48 -2.49 -26.69
CA LEU A 117 17.44 -2.08 -25.75
C LEU A 117 16.62 -3.30 -25.32
N ILE A 118 16.43 -3.44 -24.01
CA ILE A 118 15.49 -4.40 -23.42
C ILE A 118 14.54 -3.62 -22.52
N VAL A 119 13.24 -3.90 -22.65
CA VAL A 119 12.20 -3.35 -21.78
C VAL A 119 11.62 -4.46 -20.94
N LEU A 120 11.63 -4.28 -19.64
CA LEU A 120 11.00 -5.16 -18.66
C LEU A 120 9.85 -4.44 -17.99
N VAL A 121 8.76 -5.17 -17.78
CA VAL A 121 7.58 -4.67 -17.09
C VAL A 121 7.42 -5.44 -15.80
N CYS A 122 7.51 -4.75 -14.67
CA CYS A 122 7.12 -5.25 -13.36
C CYS A 122 5.61 -5.02 -13.20
N GLU A 123 4.86 -6.11 -13.09
CA GLU A 123 3.40 -6.06 -12.98
C GLU A 123 2.96 -6.32 -11.55
N TYR A 124 2.18 -5.37 -11.02
CA TYR A 124 1.56 -5.49 -9.70
C TYR A 124 0.06 -5.70 -9.81
N GLU A 125 -0.50 -6.49 -8.90
CA GLU A 125 -1.94 -6.60 -8.69
C GLU A 125 -2.33 -5.95 -7.37
N SER A 126 -3.49 -5.30 -7.36
CA SER A 126 -4.05 -4.67 -6.16
C SER A 126 -5.04 -5.60 -5.46
N TYR A 127 -4.82 -5.84 -4.18
CA TYR A 127 -5.72 -6.59 -3.30
C TYR A 127 -6.28 -5.67 -2.23
N HIS A 128 -7.60 -5.68 -2.04
CA HIS A 128 -8.23 -4.94 -0.95
C HIS A 128 -8.60 -5.88 0.18
N ILE A 129 -8.10 -5.61 1.38
CA ILE A 129 -8.27 -6.52 2.52
C ILE A 129 -9.74 -6.72 2.87
N LEU A 130 -10.58 -5.67 2.74
CA LEU A 130 -12.03 -5.76 3.01
C LEU A 130 -12.79 -6.61 1.98
N LEU A 131 -12.22 -6.83 0.80
CA LEU A 131 -12.78 -7.72 -0.23
C LEU A 131 -12.21 -9.14 -0.11
N SER A 132 -11.40 -9.42 0.91
CA SER A 132 -10.91 -10.76 1.14
C SER A 132 -12.08 -11.72 1.34
N PRO A 133 -12.11 -12.88 0.66
CA PRO A 133 -13.18 -13.88 0.81
C PRO A 133 -13.33 -14.36 2.25
N LEU A 134 -12.28 -14.24 3.06
CA LEU A 134 -12.29 -14.56 4.49
C LEU A 134 -13.13 -13.59 5.33
N LEU A 135 -13.30 -12.34 4.91
CA LEU A 135 -14.10 -11.35 5.64
C LEU A 135 -15.58 -11.37 5.27
N ILE A 136 -15.94 -11.95 4.12
CA ILE A 136 -17.34 -12.10 3.69
C ILE A 136 -18.24 -12.72 4.79
N PRO A 137 -17.89 -13.87 5.42
CA PRO A 137 -18.72 -14.45 6.47
C PRO A 137 -18.82 -13.54 7.71
N LEU A 138 -17.75 -12.80 8.04
CA LEU A 138 -17.76 -11.85 9.14
C LEU A 138 -18.72 -10.68 8.87
N TYR A 139 -18.71 -10.14 7.65
CA TYR A 139 -19.65 -9.09 7.23
C TYR A 139 -21.10 -9.57 7.29
N ALA A 140 -21.38 -10.78 6.81
CA ALA A 140 -22.71 -11.37 6.88
C ALA A 140 -23.22 -11.46 8.33
N LEU A 141 -22.36 -11.90 9.26
CA LEU A 141 -22.69 -12.00 10.67
C LEU A 141 -22.94 -10.63 11.31
N LEU A 142 -22.10 -9.63 11.02
CA LEU A 142 -22.29 -8.26 11.51
C LEU A 142 -23.60 -7.64 11.00
N ILE A 143 -23.96 -7.87 9.74
CA ILE A 143 -25.22 -7.42 9.15
C ILE A 143 -26.41 -8.07 9.87
N LEU A 144 -26.36 -9.38 10.12
CA LEU A 144 -27.42 -10.09 10.85
C LEU A 144 -27.61 -9.55 12.27
N ILE A 145 -26.52 -9.30 12.99
CA ILE A 145 -26.57 -8.70 14.33
C ILE A 145 -27.13 -7.28 14.27
N GLY A 146 -26.73 -6.49 13.28
CA GLY A 146 -27.24 -5.13 13.05
C GLY A 146 -28.74 -5.12 12.80
N ILE A 147 -29.22 -5.95 11.87
CA ILE A 147 -30.65 -6.10 11.56
C ILE A 147 -31.42 -6.55 12.80
N TRP A 148 -30.93 -7.56 13.52
CA TRP A 148 -31.59 -8.05 14.73
C TRP A 148 -31.70 -6.97 15.80
N SER A 149 -30.63 -6.19 16.00
CA SER A 149 -30.60 -5.08 16.95
C SER A 149 -31.62 -3.99 16.57
N ILE A 150 -31.72 -3.65 15.28
CA ILE A 150 -32.69 -2.68 14.76
C ILE A 150 -34.12 -3.18 14.96
N VAL A 151 -34.41 -4.44 14.64
CA VAL A 151 -35.74 -5.05 14.82
C VAL A 151 -36.14 -5.04 16.30
N ARG A 152 -35.22 -5.42 17.18
CA ARG A 152 -35.44 -5.40 18.64
C ARG A 152 -35.72 -3.99 19.13
N TRP A 153 -34.94 -3.00 18.69
CA TRP A 153 -35.15 -1.61 19.05
C TRP A 153 -36.51 -1.07 18.57
N LEU A 154 -36.89 -1.34 17.31
CA LEU A 154 -38.21 -0.98 16.77
C LEU A 154 -39.35 -1.63 17.55
N SER A 155 -39.22 -2.91 17.91
CA SER A 155 -40.24 -3.61 18.71
C SER A 155 -40.46 -2.95 20.08
N SER A 156 -39.39 -2.45 20.70
CA SER A 156 -39.48 -1.72 21.98
C SER A 156 -40.22 -0.38 21.84
N LEU A 157 -40.09 0.29 20.69
CA LEU A 157 -40.79 1.56 20.43
C LEU A 157 -42.28 1.38 20.15
N MET A 158 -42.72 0.21 19.67
CA MET A 158 -44.13 -0.03 19.36
C MET A 158 -44.99 -0.45 20.56
N GLN A 159 -44.38 -0.92 21.66
CA GLN A 159 -45.11 -1.31 22.88
C GLN A 159 -45.97 -0.20 23.54
N PRO A 160 -45.54 1.08 23.62
CA PRO A 160 -46.35 2.13 24.27
C PRO A 160 -47.65 2.47 23.50
N LEU A 161 -47.71 2.29 22.18
CA LEU A 161 -48.89 2.64 21.36
C LEU A 161 -50.07 1.67 21.50
N GLN A 162 -49.84 0.42 21.94
CA GLN A 162 -50.92 -0.57 22.11
C GLN A 162 -51.59 -0.53 23.49
N LYS A 163 -51.02 0.21 24.46
CA LYS A 163 -51.51 0.19 25.85
C LYS A 163 -52.68 1.15 26.11
N GLU A 164 -53.07 1.96 25.11
CA GLU A 164 -54.18 2.93 25.20
C GLU A 164 -55.42 2.54 24.39
N SER A 165 -55.75 1.24 24.24
CA SER A 165 -57.13 0.89 23.93
C SER A 165 -57.95 0.97 25.23
N PRO A 166 -58.88 1.92 25.41
CA PRO A 166 -59.66 2.03 26.62
C PRO A 166 -60.53 0.78 26.77
N GLN A 167 -60.34 0.06 27.88
CA GLN A 167 -61.25 -0.98 28.34
C GLN A 167 -62.65 -0.37 28.51
N THR A 168 -63.52 -0.58 27.52
CA THR A 168 -64.98 -0.44 27.66
C THR A 168 -65.58 -1.64 28.40
N VAL A 169 -64.91 -2.11 29.47
CA VAL A 169 -65.35 -3.23 30.31
C VAL A 169 -65.44 -2.74 31.75
N GLY A 170 -66.31 -1.75 31.99
CA GLY A 170 -66.53 -1.21 33.33
C GLY A 170 -67.92 -0.58 33.57
N VAL A 171 -68.73 -0.37 32.53
CA VAL A 171 -70.03 0.32 32.68
C VAL A 171 -71.19 -0.67 32.94
N SER A 172 -71.04 -1.95 32.62
CA SER A 172 -72.13 -2.95 32.76
C SER A 172 -72.36 -3.44 34.21
N GLN A 173 -71.35 -3.39 35.09
CA GLN A 173 -71.50 -3.91 36.46
C GLN A 173 -72.21 -2.96 37.43
N ASN A 174 -72.27 -1.66 37.15
CA ASN A 174 -72.99 -0.70 37.99
C ASN A 174 -74.50 -0.63 37.68
N LEU A 175 -74.93 -1.01 36.49
CA LEU A 175 -76.37 -1.02 36.15
C LEU A 175 -77.14 -2.17 36.81
N ARG A 176 -76.49 -3.28 37.16
CA ARG A 176 -77.16 -4.38 37.90
C ARG A 176 -77.35 -4.09 39.40
N ARG A 177 -76.59 -3.17 40.00
CA ARG A 177 -76.80 -2.78 41.42
C ARG A 177 -77.92 -1.78 41.61
N PHE A 178 -78.25 -0.97 40.61
CA PHE A 178 -79.35 -0.01 40.70
C PHE A 178 -80.74 -0.62 40.48
N ALA A 179 -80.85 -1.77 39.80
CA ALA A 179 -82.14 -2.41 39.56
C ALA A 179 -82.73 -3.15 40.79
N VAL A 180 -81.95 -3.39 41.84
CA VAL A 180 -82.38 -4.20 43.01
C VAL A 180 -82.98 -3.35 44.15
N THR A 181 -82.79 -2.03 44.15
CA THR A 181 -83.29 -1.14 45.22
C THR A 181 -84.66 -0.51 44.94
N MET A 182 -85.27 -0.73 43.76
CA MET A 182 -86.55 -0.12 43.39
C MET A 182 -87.76 -1.07 43.49
N LYS A 183 -87.72 -2.04 44.43
CA LYS A 183 -88.85 -2.96 44.71
C LYS A 183 -89.22 -3.05 46.20
N ARG A 184 -88.94 -2.00 46.97
CA ARG A 184 -89.45 -1.82 48.34
C ARG A 184 -89.78 -0.35 48.60
N ARG A 185 -90.88 0.12 48.04
CA ARG A 185 -91.78 1.12 48.65
C ARG A 185 -93.19 0.82 48.17
#